data_AF-A0AAD6C3B7-F1
#
_entry.id   AF-A0AAD6C3B7-F1
#
_cell.length_a   1.000
_cell.length_b   1.000
_cell.length_c   1.000
_cell.angle_alpha   90.00
_cell.angle_beta   90.00
_cell.angle_gamma   90.00
#
_symmetry.space_group_name_H-M   'P 1'
#
loop_
_entity.id
_entity.type
_entity.pdbx_description
1 polymer ?
#
loop_
_entity_poly.entity_id
_entity_poly.type
_entity_poly.pdbx_seq_one_letter_code
_entity_poly.pdbx_strand_id
1 'polypeptide(L)'
;MNTGVSDGDHLKSSAISYNARLSNNVVNFSDFDDWERHFLNLMKDRSTPSPLAKFLVGSSFYEDHHSSFVQNLIQPTPIVRHATVACAAALLGDQFNEYAKRGLEIGHQRAALAISSLRSLEINGQDDLVTSLILGVALLTFAMHVRDGQPFLICHYTLSLIKTQYPDLSGLDPSLMDFLMCLVSAETFECLLRSQVPTLRVNTHGRGRFVDRYLGLCSPMLFYFYDICEVSSAFRYVAKDDDSELLRRLNGINLAVEKWQPLPPLDFSERFTQIEGATMLAQAKILRLGALLVIHRLHHPFGQQDREALLFSQEIIAEFENMLHLSHNSIPCTSLAYLAACFEIMDQEARAWVMQRCTQIVTFSKQAQIRFKARLSIVWKARDSGNSFYWFQLCEYLPGQEIQ
;
A
#
# COMPACT_ATOMS: atom_id res chain seq x y z
N MET A 1 -30.02 36.92 28.47
CA MET A 1 -28.86 37.51 27.78
C MET A 1 -27.64 36.64 28.04
N ASN A 2 -27.34 35.70 27.16
CA ASN A 2 -26.19 35.71 26.24
C ASN A 2 -26.07 34.30 25.65
N THR A 3 -26.32 34.21 24.35
CA THR A 3 -26.28 33.00 23.53
C THR A 3 -24.85 32.73 23.09
N GLY A 4 -24.34 31.54 23.41
CA GLY A 4 -23.08 31.01 22.87
C GLY A 4 -23.24 30.61 21.40
N VAL A 5 -22.31 31.06 20.58
CA VAL A 5 -22.23 30.80 19.14
C VAL A 5 -21.51 29.45 18.89
N SER A 6 -22.02 28.78 17.87
CA SER A 6 -21.74 27.42 17.37
C SER A 6 -20.36 27.26 16.72
N ASP A 7 -19.60 26.24 17.15
CA ASP A 7 -18.36 25.73 16.52
C ASP A 7 -18.62 24.88 15.24
N GLY A 8 -19.87 24.77 14.78
CA GLY A 8 -20.26 23.94 13.64
C GLY A 8 -20.14 24.60 12.25
N ASP A 9 -19.97 25.92 12.17
CA ASP A 9 -20.08 26.67 10.91
C ASP A 9 -18.75 26.85 10.16
N HIS A 10 -17.60 26.69 10.83
CA HIS A 10 -16.28 26.84 10.19
C HIS A 10 -15.88 25.63 9.34
N LEU A 11 -16.30 24.41 9.69
CA LEU A 11 -15.99 23.16 8.98
C LEU A 11 -16.79 22.98 7.68
N LYS A 12 -18.04 23.47 7.64
CA LYS A 12 -18.85 23.48 6.41
C LYS A 12 -18.43 24.60 5.47
N SER A 13 -18.04 25.76 6.01
CA SER A 13 -17.62 26.92 5.21
C SER A 13 -16.35 26.65 4.39
N SER A 14 -15.36 25.93 4.93
CA SER A 14 -14.15 25.61 4.17
C SER A 14 -14.43 24.59 3.05
N ALA A 15 -15.06 23.45 3.35
CA ALA A 15 -15.37 22.41 2.37
C ALA A 15 -16.33 22.89 1.25
N ILE A 16 -17.30 23.75 1.58
CA ILE A 16 -18.20 24.37 0.59
C ILE A 16 -17.47 25.42 -0.25
N SER A 17 -16.55 26.20 0.33
CA SER A 17 -15.67 27.13 -0.40
C SER A 17 -14.69 26.41 -1.33
N TYR A 18 -14.20 25.22 -0.97
CA TYR A 18 -13.31 24.40 -1.81
C TYR A 18 -14.06 23.68 -2.95
N ASN A 19 -15.29 23.19 -2.72
CA ASN A 19 -16.10 22.54 -3.75
C ASN A 19 -16.62 23.53 -4.82
N ALA A 20 -16.92 24.78 -4.45
CA ALA A 20 -17.34 25.82 -5.39
C ALA A 20 -16.24 26.24 -6.40
N ARG A 21 -14.96 25.95 -6.10
CA ARG A 21 -13.82 26.25 -7.00
C ARG A 21 -13.63 25.21 -8.10
N LEU A 22 -14.18 24.00 -7.96
CA LEU A 22 -14.03 22.91 -8.94
C LEU A 22 -14.93 23.07 -10.16
N SER A 23 -16.10 23.71 -10.03
CA SER A 23 -17.04 23.88 -11.15
C SER A 23 -16.66 24.97 -12.15
N ASN A 24 -15.72 25.86 -11.81
CA ASN A 24 -15.39 27.05 -12.62
C ASN A 24 -13.94 27.14 -13.12
N ASN A 25 -13.07 26.18 -12.81
CA ASN A 25 -11.66 26.27 -13.18
C ASN A 25 -11.33 25.48 -14.46
N VAL A 26 -11.41 26.17 -15.60
CA VAL A 26 -10.70 25.77 -16.83
C VAL A 26 -9.21 25.96 -16.57
N VAL A 27 -8.57 24.94 -16.02
CA VAL A 27 -7.12 24.95 -15.73
C VAL A 27 -6.40 24.92 -17.08
N ASN A 28 -5.78 26.04 -17.44
CA ASN A 28 -5.04 26.17 -18.69
C ASN A 28 -3.69 25.45 -18.55
N PHE A 29 -3.55 24.31 -19.24
CA PHE A 29 -2.35 23.48 -19.24
C PHE A 29 -1.41 23.85 -20.39
N SER A 30 -1.05 25.13 -20.51
CA SER A 30 -0.19 25.61 -21.61
C SER A 30 1.17 24.91 -21.67
N ASP A 31 1.68 24.46 -20.52
CA ASP A 31 3.03 23.91 -20.35
C ASP A 31 3.12 22.40 -20.60
N PHE A 32 1.98 21.75 -20.88
CA PHE A 32 1.90 20.33 -21.20
C PHE A 32 1.81 20.09 -22.70
N ASP A 33 2.40 18.99 -23.14
CA ASP A 33 2.18 18.52 -24.50
C ASP A 33 0.73 18.02 -24.69
N ASP A 34 0.34 17.78 -25.94
CA ASP A 34 -1.03 17.34 -26.25
C ASP A 34 -1.38 15.99 -25.61
N TRP A 35 -0.41 15.09 -25.47
CA TRP A 35 -0.60 13.77 -24.87
C TRP A 35 -0.78 13.84 -23.35
N GLU A 36 -0.01 14.68 -22.70
CA GLU A 36 -0.12 14.95 -21.27
C GLU A 36 -1.47 15.57 -20.96
N ARG A 37 -1.89 16.59 -21.73
CA ARG A 37 -3.24 17.15 -21.63
C ARG A 37 -4.31 16.09 -21.83
N HIS A 38 -4.13 15.21 -22.82
CA HIS A 38 -5.06 14.12 -23.09
C HIS A 38 -5.18 13.16 -21.89
N PHE A 39 -4.07 12.67 -21.35
CA PHE A 39 -4.09 11.78 -20.17
C PHE A 39 -4.71 12.45 -18.93
N LEU A 40 -4.39 13.71 -18.68
CA LEU A 40 -4.96 14.44 -17.56
C LEU A 40 -6.47 14.64 -17.72
N ASN A 41 -6.95 14.91 -18.93
CA ASN A 41 -8.38 15.06 -19.21
C ASN A 41 -9.12 13.73 -19.03
N LEU A 42 -8.55 12.60 -19.47
CA LEU A 42 -9.11 11.28 -19.22
C LEU A 42 -9.21 10.97 -17.72
N MET A 43 -8.17 11.29 -16.94
CA MET A 43 -8.19 11.07 -15.49
C MET A 43 -9.16 12.00 -14.74
N LYS A 44 -9.43 13.20 -15.27
CA LYS A 44 -10.43 14.13 -14.73
C LYS A 44 -11.86 13.69 -15.00
N ASP A 45 -12.09 12.96 -16.09
CA ASP A 45 -13.44 12.55 -16.48
C ASP A 45 -13.99 11.49 -15.51
N ARG A 46 -15.04 11.87 -14.79
CA ARG A 46 -15.74 10.99 -13.84
C ARG A 46 -16.65 9.96 -14.51
N SER A 47 -16.99 10.17 -15.79
CA SER A 47 -17.91 9.31 -16.52
C SER A 47 -17.25 8.05 -17.08
N THR A 48 -15.92 8.00 -17.11
CA THR A 48 -15.16 6.82 -17.53
C THR A 48 -14.68 5.99 -16.32
N PRO A 49 -14.55 4.65 -16.44
CA PRO A 49 -13.99 3.82 -15.38
C PRO A 49 -12.56 4.24 -15.06
N SER A 50 -12.40 5.02 -13.99
CA SER A 50 -11.09 5.55 -13.61
C SER A 50 -10.20 4.46 -13.03
N PRO A 51 -8.92 4.39 -13.45
CA PRO A 51 -7.96 3.45 -12.86
C PRO A 51 -7.69 3.71 -11.38
N LEU A 52 -8.03 4.90 -10.87
CA LEU A 52 -7.85 5.26 -9.46
C LEU A 52 -8.69 4.40 -8.50
N ALA A 53 -9.83 3.89 -8.95
CA ALA A 53 -10.70 3.07 -8.11
C ALA A 53 -10.05 1.76 -7.64
N LYS A 54 -9.06 1.24 -8.39
CA LYS A 54 -8.37 -0.02 -8.09
C LYS A 54 -7.59 -0.02 -6.77
N PHE A 55 -7.28 1.17 -6.24
CA PHE A 55 -6.53 1.32 -4.99
C PHE A 55 -7.42 1.33 -3.75
N LEU A 56 -8.72 1.56 -3.93
CA LEU A 56 -9.62 1.86 -2.84
C LEU A 56 -10.28 0.59 -2.32
N VAL A 57 -10.38 0.48 -0.99
CA VAL A 57 -11.07 -0.63 -0.33
C VAL A 57 -12.58 -0.61 -0.56
N GLY A 58 -13.14 0.54 -0.98
CA GLY A 58 -14.56 0.72 -1.26
C GLY A 58 -14.83 1.90 -2.20
N SER A 59 -15.95 1.85 -2.92
CA SER A 59 -16.37 2.89 -3.85
C SER A 59 -16.74 4.21 -3.18
N SER A 60 -17.13 4.18 -1.89
CA SER A 60 -17.46 5.36 -1.10
C SER A 60 -16.27 6.33 -0.95
N PHE A 61 -15.04 5.85 -1.12
CA PHE A 61 -13.84 6.70 -1.11
C PHE A 61 -13.52 7.33 -2.46
N TYR A 62 -14.19 6.92 -3.54
CA TYR A 62 -13.81 7.28 -4.90
C TYR A 62 -13.88 8.79 -5.15
N GLU A 63 -14.99 9.41 -4.76
CA GLU A 63 -15.21 10.84 -4.99
C GLU A 63 -14.15 11.72 -4.31
N ASP A 64 -13.84 11.44 -3.04
CA ASP A 64 -12.83 12.18 -2.29
C ASP A 64 -11.42 11.91 -2.83
N HIS A 65 -11.13 10.68 -3.24
CA HIS A 65 -9.84 10.32 -3.84
C HIS A 65 -9.64 10.95 -5.22
N HIS A 66 -10.66 10.91 -6.08
CA HIS A 66 -10.67 11.58 -7.37
C HIS A 66 -10.50 13.09 -7.22
N SER A 67 -11.25 13.70 -6.30
CA SER A 67 -11.15 15.13 -6.02
C SER A 67 -9.76 15.52 -5.55
N SER A 68 -9.14 14.72 -4.67
CA SER A 68 -7.75 14.93 -4.23
C SER A 68 -6.76 14.85 -5.41
N PHE A 69 -6.94 13.86 -6.30
CA PHE A 69 -6.11 13.73 -7.50
C PHE A 69 -6.24 14.93 -8.44
N VAL A 70 -7.46 15.40 -8.70
CA VAL A 70 -7.71 16.58 -9.54
C VAL A 70 -7.14 17.84 -8.88
N GLN A 71 -7.26 17.97 -7.57
CA GLN A 71 -6.67 19.09 -6.82
C GLN A 71 -5.14 19.13 -6.99
N ASN A 72 -4.46 17.98 -6.96
CA ASN A 72 -3.01 17.89 -7.17
C ASN A 72 -2.58 18.41 -8.55
N LEU A 73 -3.42 18.24 -9.58
CA LEU A 73 -3.16 18.76 -10.93
C LEU A 73 -3.23 20.28 -11.02
N ILE A 74 -4.09 20.89 -10.20
CA ILE A 74 -4.34 22.34 -10.24
C ILE A 74 -3.46 23.09 -9.24
N GLN A 75 -2.65 22.39 -8.43
CA GLN A 75 -1.72 23.03 -7.51
C GLN A 75 -0.72 23.93 -8.28
N PRO A 76 -0.33 25.07 -7.70
CA PRO A 76 0.61 25.99 -8.32
C PRO A 76 2.02 25.39 -8.43
N THR A 77 2.36 24.43 -7.56
CA THR A 77 3.70 23.84 -7.47
C THR A 77 3.97 22.88 -8.66
N PRO A 78 4.95 23.16 -9.53
CA PRO A 78 5.23 22.32 -10.71
C PRO A 78 5.66 20.89 -10.36
N ILE A 79 6.19 20.69 -9.16
CA ILE A 79 6.74 19.42 -8.67
C ILE A 79 5.65 18.32 -8.64
N VAL A 80 4.51 18.62 -8.03
CA VAL A 80 3.39 17.68 -7.89
C VAL A 80 2.84 17.32 -9.28
N ARG A 81 2.77 18.31 -10.17
CA ARG A 81 2.27 18.13 -11.54
C ARG A 81 3.06 17.08 -12.32
N HIS A 82 4.40 17.09 -12.26
CA HIS A 82 5.22 16.08 -12.94
C HIS A 82 4.90 14.66 -12.42
N ALA A 83 4.78 14.50 -11.10
CA ALA A 83 4.46 13.22 -10.50
C ALA A 83 3.05 12.75 -10.88
N THR A 84 2.07 13.67 -10.90
CA THR A 84 0.69 13.34 -11.27
C THR A 84 0.58 12.94 -12.75
N VAL A 85 1.29 13.60 -13.67
CA VAL A 85 1.34 13.20 -15.08
C VAL A 85 1.99 11.82 -15.24
N ALA A 86 3.09 11.56 -14.53
CA ALA A 86 3.74 10.25 -14.57
C ALA A 86 2.80 9.13 -14.07
N CYS A 87 2.08 9.40 -12.98
CA CYS A 87 1.05 8.50 -12.45
C CYS A 87 -0.07 8.25 -13.46
N ALA A 88 -0.67 9.31 -14.03
CA ALA A 88 -1.72 9.22 -15.04
C ALA A 88 -1.29 8.38 -16.26
N ALA A 89 -0.12 8.68 -16.80
CA ALA A 89 0.44 8.00 -17.96
C ALA A 89 0.66 6.48 -17.70
N ALA A 90 1.14 6.12 -16.51
CA ALA A 90 1.32 4.73 -16.11
C ALA A 90 -0.01 3.99 -15.93
N LEU A 91 -0.99 4.61 -15.26
CA LEU A 91 -2.30 4.01 -15.01
C LEU A 91 -3.07 3.75 -16.32
N LEU A 92 -3.12 4.77 -17.19
CA LEU A 92 -3.78 4.67 -18.48
C LEU A 92 -3.05 3.72 -19.43
N GLY A 93 -1.71 3.70 -19.42
CA GLY A 93 -0.92 2.76 -20.21
C GLY A 93 -1.08 1.30 -19.79
N ASP A 94 -1.33 1.03 -18.51
CA ASP A 94 -1.61 -0.33 -18.02
C ASP A 94 -3.03 -0.79 -18.37
N GLN A 95 -4.01 0.12 -18.26
CA GLN A 95 -5.42 -0.13 -18.56
C GLN A 95 -5.72 -0.24 -20.06
N PHE A 96 -5.12 0.63 -20.88
CA PHE A 96 -5.40 0.73 -22.31
C PHE A 96 -4.12 0.50 -23.12
N ASN A 97 -4.08 -0.60 -23.87
CA ASN A 97 -2.89 -1.00 -24.64
C ASN A 97 -2.47 0.06 -25.69
N GLU A 98 -3.41 0.85 -26.20
CA GLU A 98 -3.12 1.94 -27.13
C GLU A 98 -2.24 3.04 -26.52
N TYR A 99 -2.31 3.24 -25.20
CA TYR A 99 -1.51 4.24 -24.49
C TYR A 99 -0.21 3.67 -23.93
N ALA A 100 -0.01 2.35 -23.94
CA ALA A 100 1.09 1.70 -23.24
C ALA A 100 2.48 2.27 -23.60
N LYS A 101 2.80 2.38 -24.90
CA LYS A 101 4.10 2.88 -25.35
C LYS A 101 4.30 4.35 -25.01
N ARG A 102 3.33 5.19 -25.38
CA ARG A 102 3.43 6.66 -25.20
C ARG A 102 3.38 7.05 -23.72
N GLY A 103 2.52 6.37 -22.95
CA GLY A 103 2.41 6.52 -21.52
C GLY A 103 3.72 6.17 -20.79
N LEU A 104 4.43 5.13 -21.24
CA LEU A 104 5.73 4.78 -20.69
C LEU A 104 6.79 5.87 -20.95
N GLU A 105 6.89 6.38 -22.18
CA GLU A 105 7.84 7.45 -22.54
C GLU A 105 7.61 8.73 -21.71
N ILE A 106 6.37 9.23 -21.71
CA ILE A 106 5.98 10.43 -20.95
C ILE A 106 6.16 10.19 -19.45
N GLY A 107 5.73 9.01 -18.98
CA GLY A 107 5.82 8.61 -17.59
C GLY A 107 7.25 8.65 -17.08
N HIS A 108 8.22 8.08 -17.80
CA HIS A 108 9.63 8.12 -17.41
C HIS A 108 10.20 9.54 -17.40
N GLN A 109 9.91 10.35 -18.42
CA GLN A 109 10.39 11.73 -18.49
C GLN A 109 9.90 12.55 -17.29
N ARG A 110 8.60 12.46 -16.98
CA ARG A 110 7.98 13.20 -15.88
C ARG A 110 8.36 12.65 -14.52
N ALA A 111 8.49 11.33 -14.37
CA ALA A 111 8.97 10.70 -13.14
C ALA A 111 10.41 11.13 -12.82
N ALA A 112 11.29 11.26 -13.82
CA ALA A 112 12.67 11.72 -13.60
C ALA A 112 12.72 13.14 -13.02
N LEU A 113 11.90 14.06 -13.53
CA LEU A 113 11.78 15.43 -13.00
C LEU A 113 11.20 15.44 -11.58
N ALA A 114 10.17 14.62 -11.33
CA ALA A 114 9.56 14.47 -10.02
C ALA A 114 10.53 13.87 -8.98
N ILE A 115 11.34 12.86 -9.35
CA ILE A 115 12.38 12.28 -8.50
C ILE A 115 13.47 13.31 -8.18
N SER A 116 13.91 14.09 -9.18
CA SER A 116 14.89 15.17 -8.95
C SER A 116 14.36 16.19 -7.94
N SER A 117 13.07 16.52 -8.05
CA SER A 117 12.39 17.42 -7.13
C SER A 117 12.26 16.83 -5.73
N LEU A 118 11.86 15.54 -5.61
CA LEU A 118 11.79 14.84 -4.33
C LEU A 118 13.15 14.84 -3.61
N ARG A 119 14.24 14.64 -4.37
CA ARG A 119 15.61 14.63 -3.84
C ARG A 119 16.09 15.98 -3.32
N SER A 120 15.46 17.06 -3.76
CA SER A 120 15.82 18.44 -3.41
C SER A 120 14.79 19.08 -2.48
N LEU A 121 13.76 18.32 -2.07
CA LEU A 121 12.68 18.82 -1.23
C LEU A 121 13.14 18.92 0.23
N GLU A 122 12.87 20.06 0.86
CA GLU A 122 12.98 20.26 2.30
C GLU A 122 11.59 20.48 2.87
N ILE A 123 11.29 19.83 3.99
CA ILE A 123 10.01 19.90 4.69
C ILE A 123 10.17 20.88 5.85
N ASN A 124 9.82 22.14 5.59
CA ASN A 124 9.90 23.21 6.60
C ASN A 124 8.54 23.53 7.23
N GLY A 125 7.46 22.99 6.68
CA GLY A 125 6.11 23.17 7.19
C GLY A 125 5.11 22.16 6.62
N GLN A 126 3.84 22.38 6.96
CA GLN A 126 2.74 21.47 6.59
C GLN A 126 2.53 21.39 5.06
N ASP A 127 2.68 22.49 4.33
CA ASP A 127 2.51 22.49 2.86
C ASP A 127 3.58 21.65 2.15
N ASP A 128 4.82 21.68 2.66
CA ASP A 128 5.92 20.86 2.13
C ASP A 128 5.69 19.37 2.47
N LEU A 129 5.16 19.07 3.66
CA LEU A 129 4.79 17.72 4.05
C LEU A 129 3.69 17.16 3.13
N VAL A 130 2.65 17.95 2.86
CA VAL A 130 1.57 17.61 1.92
C VAL A 130 2.16 17.32 0.54
N THR A 131 3.05 18.20 0.06
CA THR A 131 3.76 18.04 -1.21
C THR A 131 4.57 16.74 -1.24
N SER A 132 5.33 16.46 -0.19
CA SER A 132 6.14 15.23 -0.06
C SER A 132 5.30 13.96 -0.11
N LEU A 133 4.18 13.93 0.63
CA LEU A 133 3.25 12.79 0.67
C LEU A 133 2.63 12.52 -0.71
N ILE A 134 2.10 13.55 -1.36
CA ILE A 134 1.49 13.45 -2.68
C ILE A 134 2.53 12.99 -3.72
N LEU A 135 3.71 13.60 -3.69
CA LEU A 135 4.83 13.27 -4.58
C LEU A 135 5.25 11.81 -4.41
N GLY A 136 5.41 11.36 -3.15
CA GLY A 136 5.75 9.99 -2.80
C GLY A 136 4.71 8.99 -3.32
N VAL A 137 3.42 9.21 -3.07
CA VAL A 137 2.35 8.30 -3.50
C VAL A 137 2.24 8.24 -5.02
N ALA A 138 2.35 9.37 -5.72
CA ALA A 138 2.34 9.40 -7.18
C ALA A 138 3.55 8.65 -7.78
N LEU A 139 4.75 8.86 -7.23
CA LEU A 139 5.97 8.17 -7.66
C LEU A 139 5.94 6.67 -7.31
N LEU A 140 5.41 6.29 -6.14
CA LEU A 140 5.17 4.91 -5.76
C LEU A 140 4.26 4.24 -6.80
N THR A 141 3.16 4.91 -7.15
CA THR A 141 2.19 4.40 -8.13
C THR A 141 2.87 4.18 -9.47
N PHE A 142 3.62 5.17 -9.98
CA PHE A 142 4.41 5.02 -11.20
C PHE A 142 5.40 3.84 -11.12
N ALA A 143 6.20 3.76 -10.04
CA ALA A 143 7.21 2.71 -9.84
C ALA A 143 6.60 1.30 -9.74
N MET A 144 5.34 1.19 -9.31
CA MET A 144 4.61 -0.07 -9.29
C MET A 144 4.19 -0.56 -10.69
N HIS A 145 4.13 0.32 -11.69
CA HIS A 145 3.68 0.01 -13.05
C HIS A 145 4.82 -0.20 -14.05
N VAL A 146 6.04 0.28 -13.77
CA VAL A 146 7.18 0.17 -14.69
C VAL A 146 8.16 -0.93 -14.30
N ARG A 147 8.77 -1.58 -15.30
CA ARG A 147 9.61 -2.77 -15.14
C ARG A 147 10.73 -2.59 -14.11
N ASP A 148 11.49 -1.52 -14.26
CA ASP A 148 12.68 -1.21 -13.45
C ASP A 148 12.34 -0.31 -12.25
N GLY A 149 11.06 -0.10 -11.98
CA GLY A 149 10.60 0.76 -10.90
C GLY A 149 10.97 0.20 -9.53
N GLN A 150 11.36 1.10 -8.63
CA GLN A 150 11.78 0.80 -7.26
C GLN A 150 10.78 1.36 -6.22
N PRO A 151 9.56 0.78 -6.08
CA PRO A 151 8.55 1.20 -5.11
C PRO A 151 9.10 1.35 -3.69
N PHE A 152 9.91 0.38 -3.27
CA PHE A 152 10.54 0.36 -1.96
C PHE A 152 11.43 1.59 -1.73
N LEU A 153 12.32 1.91 -2.67
CA LEU A 153 13.23 3.05 -2.52
C LEU A 153 12.49 4.37 -2.50
N ILE A 154 11.43 4.52 -3.30
CA ILE A 154 10.58 5.72 -3.27
C ILE A 154 9.91 5.88 -1.90
N CYS A 155 9.32 4.81 -1.36
CA CYS A 155 8.70 4.87 -0.03
C CYS A 155 9.74 5.15 1.05
N HIS A 156 10.83 4.39 1.06
CA HIS A 156 11.91 4.52 2.04
C HIS A 156 12.50 5.93 2.06
N TYR A 157 12.80 6.49 0.88
CA TYR A 157 13.33 7.85 0.78
C TYR A 157 12.33 8.90 1.28
N THR A 158 11.08 8.82 0.80
CA THR A 158 10.03 9.78 1.19
C THR A 158 9.77 9.74 2.70
N LEU A 159 9.64 8.54 3.26
CA LEU A 159 9.42 8.35 4.70
C LEU A 159 10.62 8.77 5.54
N SER A 160 11.85 8.58 5.03
CA SER A 160 13.08 9.03 5.71
C SER A 160 13.16 10.55 5.76
N LEU A 161 12.77 11.21 4.67
CA LEU A 161 12.67 12.67 4.61
C LEU A 161 11.66 13.18 5.65
N ILE A 162 10.46 12.61 5.68
CA ILE A 162 9.40 12.96 6.65
C ILE A 162 9.86 12.70 8.08
N LYS A 163 10.41 11.51 8.36
CA LYS A 163 10.90 11.15 9.70
C LYS A 163 11.91 12.15 10.25
N THR A 164 12.81 12.60 9.39
CA THR A 164 13.93 13.46 9.78
C THR A 164 13.49 14.91 9.96
N GLN A 165 12.60 15.41 9.09
CA GLN A 165 12.29 16.84 9.00
C GLN A 165 10.92 17.19 9.61
N TYR A 166 10.03 16.21 9.81
CA TYR A 166 8.71 16.39 10.40
C TYR A 166 8.35 15.21 11.35
N PRO A 167 9.03 15.11 12.51
CA PRO A 167 8.91 13.94 13.40
C PRO A 167 7.57 13.86 14.14
N ASP A 168 6.92 15.00 14.41
CA ASP A 168 5.62 15.03 15.09
C ASP A 168 4.47 14.94 14.08
N LEU A 169 3.94 13.73 13.92
CA LEU A 169 2.81 13.46 13.05
C LEU A 169 1.46 13.54 13.79
N SER A 170 1.43 13.82 15.10
CA SER A 170 0.23 13.72 15.95
C SER A 170 -0.96 14.54 15.43
N GLY A 171 -0.70 15.74 14.91
CA GLY A 171 -1.70 16.64 14.34
C GLY A 171 -2.03 16.42 12.86
N LEU A 172 -1.54 15.34 12.22
CA LEU A 172 -1.77 15.11 10.80
C LEU A 172 -3.26 14.92 10.49
N ASP A 173 -3.75 15.66 9.50
CA ASP A 173 -5.12 15.56 9.00
C ASP A 173 -5.44 14.13 8.50
N PRO A 174 -6.65 13.60 8.75
CA PRO A 174 -7.03 12.25 8.33
C PRO A 174 -6.86 11.98 6.82
N SER A 175 -7.10 12.96 5.95
CA SER A 175 -6.92 12.77 4.51
C SER A 175 -5.45 12.64 4.11
N LEU A 176 -4.55 13.30 4.85
CA LEU A 176 -3.10 13.16 4.68
C LEU A 176 -2.56 11.87 5.30
N MET A 177 -3.22 11.39 6.36
CA MET A 177 -2.92 10.11 6.96
C MET A 177 -3.08 8.97 5.94
N ASP A 178 -4.12 8.98 5.11
CA ASP A 178 -4.31 7.97 4.06
C ASP A 178 -3.07 7.86 3.14
N PHE A 179 -2.50 8.99 2.71
CA PHE A 179 -1.29 9.01 1.88
C PHE A 179 -0.05 8.50 2.63
N LEU A 180 0.10 8.87 3.91
CA LEU A 180 1.16 8.35 4.76
C LEU A 180 1.05 6.83 4.90
N MET A 181 -0.15 6.32 5.19
CA MET A 181 -0.41 4.90 5.39
C MET A 181 -0.21 4.09 4.10
N CYS A 182 -0.49 4.67 2.93
CA CYS A 182 -0.14 4.08 1.64
C CYS A 182 1.37 3.84 1.52
N LEU A 183 2.20 4.86 1.81
CA LEU A 183 3.66 4.74 1.77
C LEU A 183 4.20 3.77 2.83
N VAL A 184 3.71 3.89 4.07
CA VAL A 184 4.16 3.07 5.20
C VAL A 184 3.80 1.60 4.97
N SER A 185 2.61 1.31 4.47
CA SER A 185 2.22 -0.08 4.18
C SER A 185 3.06 -0.69 3.05
N ALA A 186 3.30 0.06 1.97
CA ALA A 186 4.14 -0.39 0.86
C ALA A 186 5.60 -0.67 1.29
N GLU A 187 6.20 0.23 2.09
CA GLU A 187 7.54 -0.01 2.66
C GLU A 187 7.53 -1.20 3.62
N THR A 188 6.58 -1.24 4.56
CA THR A 188 6.52 -2.27 5.61
C THR A 188 6.40 -3.66 5.02
N PHE A 189 5.58 -3.84 3.99
CA PHE A 189 5.39 -5.14 3.35
C PHE A 189 6.62 -5.63 2.60
N GLU A 190 7.38 -4.73 1.98
CA GLU A 190 8.66 -5.11 1.37
C GLU A 190 9.73 -5.38 2.45
N CYS A 191 9.75 -4.58 3.52
CA CYS A 191 10.62 -4.81 4.69
C CYS A 191 10.40 -6.19 5.31
N LEU A 192 9.16 -6.68 5.39
CA LEU A 192 8.87 -8.04 5.86
C LEU A 192 9.54 -9.10 5.00
N LEU A 193 9.50 -8.96 3.66
CA LEU A 193 10.15 -9.91 2.75
C LEU A 193 11.67 -9.83 2.80
N ARG A 194 12.21 -8.64 3.12
CA ARG A 194 13.65 -8.37 3.16
C ARG A 194 14.28 -8.52 4.54
N SER A 195 13.46 -8.75 5.57
CA SER A 195 13.87 -8.70 6.98
C SER A 195 14.62 -7.41 7.34
N GLN A 196 14.03 -6.29 6.92
CA GLN A 196 14.51 -4.95 7.21
C GLN A 196 13.52 -4.24 8.12
N VAL A 197 13.99 -3.23 8.85
CA VAL A 197 13.11 -2.42 9.72
C VAL A 197 12.51 -1.28 8.89
N PRO A 198 11.17 -1.11 8.88
CA PRO A 198 10.53 0.02 8.20
C PRO A 198 10.99 1.36 8.79
N THR A 199 10.91 2.42 7.99
CA THR A 199 11.41 3.74 8.40
C THR A 199 10.58 4.32 9.55
N LEU A 200 9.25 4.22 9.43
CA LEU A 200 8.30 4.77 10.38
C LEU A 200 7.50 3.67 11.08
N ARG A 201 7.42 3.78 12.41
CA ARG A 201 6.44 3.07 13.23
C ARG A 201 5.25 3.99 13.44
N VAL A 202 4.19 3.80 12.67
CA VAL A 202 2.98 4.62 12.82
C VAL A 202 2.12 4.06 13.95
N ASN A 203 1.84 4.91 14.92
CA ASN A 203 0.90 4.61 15.99
C ASN A 203 -0.45 5.29 15.71
N THR A 204 -1.48 4.48 15.47
CA THR A 204 -2.86 4.94 15.30
C THR A 204 -3.67 4.93 16.61
N HIS A 205 -3.10 4.39 17.70
CA HIS A 205 -3.74 4.40 19.01
C HIS A 205 -3.94 5.85 19.47
N GLY A 206 -5.19 6.20 19.80
CA GLY A 206 -5.58 7.56 20.20
C GLY A 206 -6.14 8.45 19.09
N ARG A 207 -6.07 8.04 17.81
CA ARG A 207 -6.61 8.81 16.66
C ARG A 207 -8.07 8.52 16.32
N GLY A 208 -8.81 7.89 17.24
CA GLY A 208 -10.17 7.44 17.01
C GLY A 208 -10.27 6.25 16.06
N ARG A 209 -11.50 5.78 15.82
CA ARG A 209 -11.80 4.63 14.96
C ARG A 209 -11.97 5.08 13.50
N PHE A 210 -10.91 5.53 12.85
CA PHE A 210 -10.98 5.94 11.46
C PHE A 210 -10.90 4.74 10.50
N VAL A 211 -11.37 4.93 9.26
CA VAL A 211 -11.31 3.94 8.19
C VAL A 211 -10.45 4.53 7.08
N ASP A 212 -9.32 3.88 6.81
CA ASP A 212 -8.37 4.30 5.79
C ASP A 212 -8.86 3.92 4.39
N ARG A 213 -8.66 4.76 3.39
CA ARG A 213 -9.18 4.48 2.04
C ARG A 213 -8.51 3.29 1.33
N TYR A 214 -7.29 2.92 1.74
CA TYR A 214 -6.50 1.82 1.18
C TYR A 214 -6.53 0.58 2.08
N LEU A 215 -6.38 0.80 3.39
CA LEU A 215 -6.24 -0.23 4.41
C LEU A 215 -7.52 -0.48 5.21
N GLY A 216 -8.61 0.24 4.96
CA GLY A 216 -9.88 0.06 5.66
C GLY A 216 -9.71 0.09 7.18
N LEU A 217 -10.07 -1.02 7.83
CA LEU A 217 -9.95 -1.21 9.29
C LEU A 217 -8.57 -1.75 9.73
N CYS A 218 -7.65 -1.96 8.79
CA CYS A 218 -6.37 -2.63 9.01
C CYS A 218 -5.22 -1.69 9.35
N SER A 219 -5.42 -0.37 9.31
CA SER A 219 -4.40 0.61 9.66
C SER A 219 -3.65 0.31 10.98
N PRO A 220 -4.32 -0.11 12.07
CA PRO A 220 -3.63 -0.53 13.30
C PRO A 220 -2.71 -1.76 13.16
N MET A 221 -2.93 -2.63 12.17
CA MET A 221 -2.06 -3.80 11.93
C MET A 221 -0.64 -3.43 11.50
N LEU A 222 -0.43 -2.24 10.91
CA LEU A 222 0.92 -1.80 10.53
C LEU A 222 1.85 -1.69 11.74
N PHE A 223 1.31 -1.42 12.93
CA PHE A 223 2.08 -1.44 14.17
C PHE A 223 2.67 -2.83 14.45
N TYR A 224 1.86 -3.89 14.32
CA TYR A 224 2.34 -5.26 14.53
C TYR A 224 3.28 -5.71 13.42
N PHE A 225 3.01 -5.35 12.16
CA PHE A 225 3.93 -5.64 11.07
C PHE A 225 5.30 -4.97 11.25
N TYR A 226 5.35 -3.76 11.79
CA TYR A 226 6.60 -3.13 12.19
C TYR A 226 7.35 -3.95 13.24
N ASP A 227 6.67 -4.39 14.29
CA ASP A 227 7.28 -5.18 15.36
C ASP A 227 7.79 -6.54 14.85
N ILE A 228 7.05 -7.17 13.91
CA ILE A 228 7.48 -8.39 13.22
C ILE A 228 8.75 -8.12 12.39
N CYS A 229 8.81 -7.01 11.65
CA CYS A 229 10.00 -6.63 10.90
C CYS A 229 11.23 -6.44 11.79
N GLU A 230 11.08 -5.76 12.93
CA GLU A 230 12.18 -5.56 13.87
C GLU A 230 12.74 -6.89 14.38
N VAL A 231 11.85 -7.80 14.76
CA VAL A 231 12.24 -9.13 15.24
C VAL A 231 12.86 -9.96 14.11
N SER A 232 12.23 -9.98 12.92
CA SER A 232 12.75 -10.65 11.72
C SER A 232 14.16 -10.16 11.34
N SER A 233 14.40 -8.85 11.46
CA SER A 233 15.71 -8.26 11.19
C SER A 233 16.73 -8.68 12.26
N ALA A 234 16.35 -8.68 13.54
CA ALA A 234 17.23 -9.09 14.63
C ALA A 234 17.68 -10.56 14.51
N PHE A 235 16.78 -11.48 14.14
CA PHE A 235 17.13 -12.89 13.91
C PHE A 235 18.26 -13.10 12.88
N ARG A 236 18.49 -12.15 11.95
CA ARG A 236 19.58 -12.27 10.97
C ARG A 236 20.97 -12.13 11.57
N TYR A 237 21.08 -11.47 12.71
CA TYR A 237 22.37 -11.10 13.31
C TYR A 237 22.69 -11.87 14.59
N VAL A 238 21.70 -12.58 15.16
CA VAL A 238 21.90 -13.36 16.39
C VAL A 238 22.51 -14.73 16.07
N ALA A 239 23.54 -15.10 16.82
CA ALA A 239 24.06 -16.46 16.82
C ALA A 239 22.99 -17.42 17.37
N LYS A 240 22.88 -18.63 16.80
CA LYS A 240 21.81 -19.60 17.08
C LYS A 240 21.58 -19.94 18.56
N ASP A 241 22.55 -19.67 19.44
CA ASP A 241 22.50 -20.01 20.86
C ASP A 241 21.98 -18.89 21.79
N ASP A 242 21.73 -17.67 21.29
CA ASP A 242 21.31 -16.49 22.08
C ASP A 242 19.90 -15.96 21.71
N ASP A 243 19.02 -16.87 21.30
CA ASP A 243 17.73 -16.51 20.68
C ASP A 243 16.54 -16.39 21.66
N SER A 244 16.75 -16.71 22.94
CA SER A 244 15.65 -16.85 23.90
C SER A 244 14.82 -15.58 24.10
N GLU A 245 15.46 -14.40 24.08
CA GLU A 245 14.79 -13.11 24.25
C GLU A 245 14.02 -12.69 22.99
N LEU A 246 14.57 -12.96 21.79
CA LEU A 246 13.87 -12.70 20.54
C LEU A 246 12.67 -13.61 20.37
N LEU A 247 12.79 -14.89 20.71
CA LEU A 247 11.65 -15.82 20.75
C LEU A 247 10.59 -15.37 21.74
N ARG A 248 10.96 -14.88 22.93
CA ARG A 248 10.01 -14.32 23.90
C ARG A 248 9.27 -13.10 23.32
N ARG A 249 9.99 -12.21 22.64
CA ARG A 249 9.41 -11.04 21.97
C ARG A 249 8.47 -11.44 20.83
N LEU A 250 8.88 -12.40 19.99
CA LEU A 250 8.06 -12.94 18.89
C LEU A 250 6.77 -13.58 19.43
N ASN A 251 6.85 -14.35 20.50
CA ASN A 251 5.67 -14.93 21.17
C ASN A 251 4.73 -13.85 21.73
N GLY A 252 5.28 -12.77 22.29
CA GLY A 252 4.48 -11.61 22.73
C GLY A 252 3.71 -10.97 21.57
N ILE A 253 4.36 -10.81 20.42
CA ILE A 253 3.72 -10.30 19.20
C ILE A 253 2.66 -11.28 18.70
N ASN A 254 2.95 -12.58 18.68
CA ASN A 254 1.99 -13.63 18.28
C ASN A 254 0.68 -13.51 19.08
N LEU A 255 0.78 -13.50 20.41
CA LEU A 255 -0.37 -13.39 21.30
C LEU A 255 -1.16 -12.09 21.10
N ALA A 256 -0.48 -10.98 20.77
CA ALA A 256 -1.14 -9.71 20.50
C ALA A 256 -1.91 -9.76 19.16
N VAL A 257 -1.30 -10.33 18.11
CA VAL A 257 -1.91 -10.47 16.78
C VAL A 257 -3.08 -11.44 16.80
N GLU A 258 -2.99 -12.57 17.53
CA GLU A 258 -4.09 -13.53 17.68
C GLU A 258 -5.34 -12.89 18.30
N LYS A 259 -5.13 -12.05 19.32
CA LYS A 259 -6.20 -11.35 20.04
C LYS A 259 -6.70 -10.11 19.30
N TRP A 260 -5.94 -9.61 18.33
CA TRP A 260 -6.32 -8.42 17.59
C TRP A 260 -7.60 -8.67 16.77
N GLN A 261 -8.48 -7.68 16.81
CA GLN A 261 -9.69 -7.59 16.02
C GLN A 261 -9.82 -6.16 15.48
N PRO A 262 -10.32 -5.96 14.26
CA PRO A 262 -10.63 -4.63 13.77
C PRO A 262 -11.74 -4.00 14.63
N LEU A 263 -11.66 -2.69 14.86
CA LEU A 263 -12.65 -1.94 15.62
C LEU A 263 -13.34 -0.91 14.72
N PRO A 264 -14.50 -1.23 14.14
CA PRO A 264 -15.25 -0.29 13.31
C PRO A 264 -15.71 0.95 14.10
N PRO A 265 -15.83 2.12 13.44
CA PRO A 265 -16.50 3.28 14.03
C PRO A 265 -17.99 3.00 14.30
N LEU A 266 -18.60 3.84 15.14
CA LEU A 266 -20.01 3.67 15.53
C LEU A 266 -20.97 3.87 14.35
N ASP A 267 -20.60 4.72 13.39
CA ASP A 267 -21.36 5.07 12.20
C ASP A 267 -21.02 4.18 10.98
N PHE A 268 -20.32 3.05 11.19
CA PHE A 268 -19.78 2.22 10.11
C PHE A 268 -20.85 1.73 9.13
N SER A 269 -21.98 1.24 9.64
CA SER A 269 -23.09 0.74 8.82
C SER A 269 -23.87 1.83 8.09
N GLU A 270 -23.74 3.09 8.53
CA GLU A 270 -24.37 4.24 7.88
C GLU A 270 -23.50 4.79 6.75
N ARG A 271 -22.17 4.65 6.89
CA ARG A 271 -21.18 5.19 5.94
C ARG A 271 -20.80 4.27 4.81
N PHE A 272 -20.86 2.95 5.03
CA PHE A 272 -20.37 1.97 4.08
C PHE A 272 -21.44 0.96 3.71
N THR A 273 -21.42 0.54 2.45
CA THR A 273 -22.28 -0.55 1.98
C THR A 273 -21.89 -1.87 2.63
N GLN A 274 -22.80 -2.85 2.61
CA GLN A 274 -22.52 -4.19 3.14
C GLN A 274 -21.32 -4.86 2.46
N ILE A 275 -21.17 -4.67 1.15
CA ILE A 275 -20.05 -5.24 0.38
C ILE A 275 -18.73 -4.57 0.80
N GLU A 276 -18.70 -3.24 0.96
CA GLU A 276 -17.50 -2.54 1.45
C GLU A 276 -17.14 -2.96 2.87
N GLY A 277 -18.13 -3.07 3.75
CA GLY A 277 -17.93 -3.58 5.11
C GLY A 277 -17.34 -4.98 5.12
N ALA A 278 -17.87 -5.88 4.28
CA ALA A 278 -17.35 -7.24 4.11
C ALA A 278 -15.90 -7.22 3.58
N THR A 279 -15.60 -6.39 2.56
CA THR A 279 -14.23 -6.24 2.02
C THR A 279 -13.25 -5.77 3.09
N MET A 280 -13.60 -4.78 3.90
CA MET A 280 -12.72 -4.27 4.97
C MET A 280 -12.47 -5.31 6.07
N LEU A 281 -13.49 -6.08 6.44
CA LEU A 281 -13.36 -7.15 7.44
C LEU A 281 -12.53 -8.32 6.89
N ALA A 282 -12.73 -8.70 5.62
CA ALA A 282 -11.93 -9.71 4.94
C ALA A 282 -10.46 -9.27 4.82
N GLN A 283 -10.20 -8.01 4.45
CA GLN A 283 -8.87 -7.43 4.43
C GLN A 283 -8.18 -7.55 5.79
N ALA A 284 -8.89 -7.22 6.88
CA ALA A 284 -8.39 -7.32 8.24
C ALA A 284 -8.05 -8.76 8.64
N LYS A 285 -8.94 -9.70 8.31
CA LYS A 285 -8.73 -11.13 8.55
C LYS A 285 -7.51 -11.65 7.78
N ILE A 286 -7.41 -11.35 6.49
CA ILE A 286 -6.31 -11.81 5.62
C ILE A 286 -4.97 -11.26 6.10
N LEU A 287 -4.87 -9.97 6.42
CA LEU A 287 -3.63 -9.39 6.92
C LEU A 287 -3.23 -9.96 8.28
N ARG A 288 -4.21 -10.21 9.17
CA ARG A 288 -3.95 -10.87 10.46
C ARG A 288 -3.43 -12.29 10.28
N LEU A 289 -4.07 -13.10 9.42
CA LEU A 289 -3.60 -14.46 9.10
C LEU A 289 -2.23 -14.44 8.43
N GLY A 290 -1.98 -13.48 7.54
CA GLY A 290 -0.67 -13.27 6.92
C GLY A 290 0.41 -12.96 7.96
N ALA A 291 0.12 -12.10 8.94
CA ALA A 291 1.03 -11.82 10.05
C ALA A 291 1.33 -13.08 10.88
N LEU A 292 0.31 -13.87 11.23
CA LEU A 292 0.48 -15.13 11.97
C LEU A 292 1.29 -16.15 11.18
N LEU A 293 1.08 -16.26 9.86
CA LEU A 293 1.87 -17.13 9.00
C LEU A 293 3.34 -16.69 8.93
N VAL A 294 3.62 -15.40 8.84
CA VAL A 294 4.99 -14.88 8.89
C VAL A 294 5.64 -15.19 10.24
N ILE A 295 4.93 -14.94 11.35
CA ILE A 295 5.40 -15.28 12.71
C ILE A 295 5.69 -16.78 12.83
N HIS A 296 4.83 -17.64 12.28
CA HIS A 296 5.05 -19.08 12.22
C HIS A 296 6.35 -19.41 11.49
N ARG A 297 6.60 -18.78 10.34
CA ARG A 297 7.82 -18.99 9.53
C ARG A 297 9.08 -18.32 10.08
N LEU A 298 8.95 -17.45 11.08
CA LEU A 298 10.05 -16.99 11.90
C LEU A 298 10.42 -18.01 12.99
N HIS A 299 9.43 -18.72 13.55
CA HIS A 299 9.68 -19.82 14.50
C HIS A 299 10.14 -21.12 13.84
N HIS A 300 9.61 -21.42 12.66
CA HIS A 300 9.77 -22.71 12.00
C HIS A 300 10.23 -22.52 10.55
N PRO A 301 11.35 -23.11 10.15
CA PRO A 301 11.82 -22.98 8.78
C PRO A 301 10.87 -23.71 7.82
N PHE A 302 10.86 -23.30 6.56
CA PHE A 302 10.14 -24.03 5.51
C PHE A 302 10.57 -25.50 5.48
N GLY A 303 9.59 -26.41 5.39
CA GLY A 303 9.80 -27.86 5.51
C GLY A 303 9.56 -28.40 6.93
N GLN A 304 9.37 -27.54 7.92
CA GLN A 304 9.01 -27.91 9.29
C GLN A 304 7.70 -27.25 9.70
N GLN A 305 6.86 -27.98 10.47
CA GLN A 305 5.53 -27.52 10.88
C GLN A 305 4.67 -27.01 9.71
N ASP A 306 4.85 -27.60 8.51
CA ASP A 306 4.19 -27.16 7.28
C ASP A 306 2.67 -27.38 7.32
N ARG A 307 2.19 -28.32 8.15
CA ARG A 307 0.75 -28.56 8.32
C ARG A 307 0.03 -27.35 8.89
N GLU A 308 0.60 -26.69 9.91
CA GLU A 308 0.00 -25.51 10.53
C GLU A 308 0.07 -24.31 9.59
N ALA A 309 1.21 -24.11 8.93
CA ALA A 309 1.37 -23.08 7.90
C ALA A 309 0.35 -23.24 6.76
N LEU A 310 0.08 -24.47 6.34
CA LEU A 310 -0.89 -24.78 5.30
C LEU A 310 -2.32 -24.42 5.72
N LEU A 311 -2.70 -24.54 7.00
CA LEU A 311 -4.01 -24.12 7.48
C LEU A 311 -4.20 -22.60 7.32
N PHE A 312 -3.20 -21.80 7.71
CA PHE A 312 -3.23 -20.36 7.46
C PHE A 312 -3.32 -20.05 5.97
N SER A 313 -2.52 -20.73 5.14
CA SER A 313 -2.55 -20.56 3.69
C SER A 313 -3.94 -20.84 3.10
N GLN A 314 -4.56 -21.97 3.48
CA GLN A 314 -5.87 -22.36 2.99
C GLN A 314 -6.95 -21.36 3.40
N GLU A 315 -6.91 -20.87 4.65
CA GLU A 315 -7.87 -19.88 5.13
C GLU A 315 -7.71 -18.53 4.40
N ILE A 316 -6.48 -18.07 4.17
CA ILE A 316 -6.21 -16.85 3.39
C ILE A 316 -6.75 -16.99 1.97
N ILE A 317 -6.44 -18.10 1.27
CA ILE A 317 -6.88 -18.33 -0.11
C ILE A 317 -8.41 -18.40 -0.19
N ALA A 318 -9.06 -19.13 0.73
CA ALA A 318 -10.52 -19.23 0.78
C ALA A 318 -11.19 -17.87 0.99
N GLU A 319 -10.61 -17.00 1.82
CA GLU A 319 -11.16 -15.66 2.05
C GLU A 319 -11.09 -14.78 0.78
N PHE A 320 -10.00 -14.87 0.01
CA PHE A 320 -9.90 -14.21 -1.29
C PHE A 320 -10.93 -14.74 -2.28
N GLU A 321 -11.13 -16.06 -2.35
CA GLU A 321 -12.11 -16.67 -3.24
C GLU A 321 -13.53 -16.21 -2.89
N ASN A 322 -13.89 -16.24 -1.61
CA ASN A 322 -15.18 -15.76 -1.13
C ASN A 322 -15.42 -14.29 -1.53
N MET A 323 -14.42 -13.42 -1.32
CA MET A 323 -14.56 -12.01 -1.66
C MET A 323 -14.56 -11.74 -3.17
N LEU A 324 -13.83 -12.51 -3.96
CA LEU A 324 -13.91 -12.45 -5.42
C LEU A 324 -15.29 -12.86 -5.93
N HIS A 325 -15.91 -13.88 -5.32
CA HIS A 325 -17.26 -14.32 -5.64
C HIS A 325 -18.31 -13.27 -5.23
N LEU A 326 -18.15 -12.63 -4.07
CA LEU A 326 -19.10 -11.66 -3.53
C LEU A 326 -19.01 -10.28 -4.19
N SER A 327 -17.80 -9.75 -4.37
CA SER A 327 -17.57 -8.35 -4.77
C SER A 327 -17.13 -8.19 -6.22
N HIS A 328 -16.79 -9.29 -6.91
CA HIS A 328 -16.14 -9.31 -8.22
C HIS A 328 -14.81 -8.54 -8.32
N ASN A 329 -14.29 -8.08 -7.19
CA ASN A 329 -13.07 -7.31 -7.09
C ASN A 329 -12.09 -8.03 -6.16
N SER A 330 -10.80 -7.77 -6.37
CA SER A 330 -9.78 -8.16 -5.40
C SER A 330 -9.81 -7.24 -4.19
N ILE A 331 -9.20 -7.69 -3.10
CA ILE A 331 -9.05 -6.92 -1.87
C ILE A 331 -7.72 -6.15 -1.96
N PRO A 332 -7.72 -4.80 -1.94
CA PRO A 332 -6.49 -4.01 -2.01
C PRO A 332 -5.53 -4.31 -0.84
N CYS A 333 -4.25 -3.97 -1.00
CA CYS A 333 -3.24 -4.02 0.07
C CYS A 333 -3.08 -5.38 0.81
N THR A 334 -3.43 -6.50 0.18
CA THR A 334 -3.31 -7.86 0.76
C THR A 334 -2.35 -8.78 0.01
N SER A 335 -1.67 -8.27 -1.03
CA SER A 335 -0.81 -9.05 -1.91
C SER A 335 0.32 -9.77 -1.17
N LEU A 336 0.86 -9.18 -0.08
CA LEU A 336 1.87 -9.83 0.74
C LEU A 336 1.32 -11.06 1.46
N ALA A 337 0.15 -10.96 2.10
CA ALA A 337 -0.45 -12.08 2.80
C ALA A 337 -0.81 -13.22 1.83
N TYR A 338 -1.30 -12.86 0.63
CA TYR A 338 -1.53 -13.83 -0.43
C TYR A 338 -0.22 -14.47 -0.91
N LEU A 339 0.86 -13.69 -1.07
CA LEU A 339 2.17 -14.20 -1.45
C LEU A 339 2.69 -15.20 -0.41
N ALA A 340 2.62 -14.84 0.87
CA ALA A 340 3.03 -15.69 1.99
C ALA A 340 2.25 -17.01 2.01
N ALA A 341 0.92 -16.97 1.86
CA ALA A 341 0.09 -18.16 1.72
C ALA A 341 0.54 -19.03 0.54
N CYS A 342 0.72 -18.42 -0.63
CA CYS A 342 1.14 -19.14 -1.83
C CYS A 342 2.52 -19.79 -1.71
N PHE A 343 3.42 -19.26 -0.87
CA PHE A 343 4.70 -19.92 -0.58
C PHE A 343 4.51 -21.30 0.02
N GLU A 344 3.41 -21.54 0.74
CA GLU A 344 3.13 -22.79 1.45
C GLU A 344 2.69 -23.94 0.52
N ILE A 345 2.22 -23.63 -0.68
CA ILE A 345 1.72 -24.60 -1.65
C ILE A 345 2.87 -25.43 -2.21
N MET A 346 2.78 -26.76 -2.06
CA MET A 346 3.74 -27.73 -2.61
C MET A 346 3.20 -28.54 -3.78
N ASP A 347 1.87 -28.67 -3.89
CA ASP A 347 1.24 -29.40 -4.98
C ASP A 347 1.39 -28.67 -6.33
N GLN A 348 1.76 -29.40 -7.38
CA GLN A 348 2.07 -28.80 -8.69
C GLN A 348 0.83 -28.25 -9.40
N GLU A 349 -0.32 -28.92 -9.26
CA GLU A 349 -1.57 -28.49 -9.87
C GLU A 349 -2.08 -27.21 -9.19
N ALA A 350 -2.04 -27.16 -7.86
CA ALA A 350 -2.37 -25.98 -7.08
C ALA A 350 -1.43 -24.79 -7.38
N ARG A 351 -0.13 -25.03 -7.56
CA ARG A 351 0.83 -23.98 -7.97
C ARG A 351 0.50 -23.43 -9.36
N ALA A 352 0.17 -24.30 -10.32
CA ALA A 352 -0.24 -23.89 -11.66
C ALA A 352 -1.53 -23.05 -11.62
N TRP A 353 -2.49 -23.48 -10.80
CA TRP A 353 -3.74 -22.76 -10.57
C TRP A 353 -3.49 -21.35 -9.99
N VAL A 354 -2.62 -21.21 -8.98
CA VAL A 354 -2.26 -19.90 -8.41
C VAL A 354 -1.61 -18.98 -9.45
N MET A 355 -0.71 -19.52 -10.27
CA MET A 355 -0.04 -18.75 -11.32
C MET A 355 -1.02 -18.22 -12.37
N GLN A 356 -2.08 -18.96 -12.67
CA GLN A 356 -3.17 -18.52 -13.53
C GLN A 356 -4.06 -17.48 -12.83
N ARG A 357 -4.47 -17.74 -11.58
CA ARG A 357 -5.42 -16.92 -10.82
C ARG A 357 -4.87 -15.57 -10.37
N CYS A 358 -3.55 -15.43 -10.28
CA CYS A 358 -2.94 -14.22 -9.71
C CYS A 358 -3.33 -12.91 -10.41
N THR A 359 -3.75 -12.92 -11.68
CA THR A 359 -4.19 -11.71 -12.41
C THR A 359 -5.49 -11.14 -11.86
N GLN A 360 -6.29 -11.96 -11.20
CA GLN A 360 -7.56 -11.58 -10.58
C GLN A 360 -7.37 -11.16 -9.11
N ILE A 361 -6.24 -11.53 -8.48
CA ILE A 361 -5.91 -11.17 -7.10
C ILE A 361 -4.99 -9.94 -7.05
N VAL A 362 -3.92 -9.94 -7.84
CA VAL A 362 -2.95 -8.84 -7.92
C VAL A 362 -3.37 -7.91 -9.05
N THR A 363 -4.31 -7.02 -8.78
CA THR A 363 -4.96 -6.17 -9.79
C THR A 363 -4.34 -4.79 -9.94
N PHE A 364 -3.34 -4.45 -9.11
CA PHE A 364 -2.73 -3.12 -9.06
C PHE A 364 -2.05 -2.73 -10.38
N SER A 365 -1.24 -3.63 -10.96
CA SER A 365 -0.57 -3.41 -12.26
C SER A 365 -0.09 -4.73 -12.86
N LYS A 366 0.12 -4.76 -14.19
CA LYS A 366 0.75 -5.91 -14.87
C LYS A 366 2.14 -6.19 -14.30
N GLN A 367 2.91 -5.15 -13.98
CA GLN A 367 4.26 -5.32 -13.43
C GLN A 367 4.25 -5.87 -12.00
N ALA A 368 3.26 -5.55 -11.17
CA ALA A 368 3.10 -6.17 -9.86
C ALA A 368 2.81 -7.67 -9.99
N GLN A 369 2.00 -8.08 -10.97
CA GLN A 369 1.74 -9.50 -11.26
C GLN A 369 3.01 -10.25 -11.68
N ILE A 370 3.83 -9.65 -12.55
CA ILE A 370 5.11 -10.24 -12.98
C ILE A 370 6.04 -10.44 -11.78
N ARG A 371 6.19 -9.41 -10.94
CA ARG A 371 7.01 -9.49 -9.72
C ARG A 371 6.50 -10.55 -8.76
N PHE A 372 5.17 -10.62 -8.56
CA PHE A 372 4.54 -11.62 -7.72
C PHE A 372 4.85 -13.06 -8.19
N LYS A 373 4.62 -13.35 -9.48
CA LYS A 373 4.93 -14.66 -10.08
C LYS A 373 6.41 -15.02 -9.97
N ALA A 374 7.30 -14.05 -10.21
CA ALA A 374 8.74 -14.26 -10.11
C ALA A 374 9.16 -14.66 -8.68
N ARG A 375 8.62 -13.97 -7.66
CA ARG A 375 8.86 -14.30 -6.24
C ARG A 375 8.37 -15.70 -5.89
N LEU A 376 7.19 -16.10 -6.35
CA LEU A 376 6.67 -17.46 -6.15
C LEU A 376 7.60 -18.51 -6.75
N SER A 377 7.97 -18.37 -8.02
CA SER A 377 8.84 -19.33 -8.70
C SER A 377 10.18 -19.51 -7.99
N ILE A 378 10.75 -18.43 -7.47
CA ILE A 378 12.02 -18.46 -6.74
C ILE A 378 11.88 -19.22 -5.42
N VAL A 379 10.87 -18.90 -4.60
CA VAL A 379 10.68 -19.54 -3.30
C VAL A 379 10.28 -21.00 -3.45
N TRP A 380 9.39 -21.32 -4.40
CA TRP A 380 9.05 -22.71 -4.71
C TRP A 380 10.27 -23.52 -5.16
N LYS A 381 11.12 -22.96 -6.03
CA LYS A 381 12.38 -23.62 -6.42
C LYS A 381 13.30 -23.86 -5.23
N ALA A 382 13.41 -22.89 -4.31
CA ALA A 382 14.21 -23.06 -3.09
C ALA A 382 13.66 -24.18 -2.21
N ARG A 383 12.33 -24.26 -2.03
CA ARG A 383 11.67 -25.34 -1.27
C ARG A 383 11.83 -26.70 -1.94
N ASP A 384 11.64 -26.78 -3.25
CA ASP A 384 11.75 -28.03 -4.03
C ASP A 384 13.18 -28.59 -4.02
N SER A 385 14.18 -27.74 -3.79
CA SER A 385 15.58 -28.15 -3.63
C SER A 385 15.89 -28.78 -2.26
N GLY A 386 14.92 -28.84 -1.35
CA GLY A 386 15.08 -29.36 0.00
C GLY A 386 15.78 -28.39 0.97
N ASN A 387 15.93 -27.11 0.58
CA ASN A 387 16.52 -26.11 1.47
C ASN A 387 15.57 -25.83 2.64
N SER A 388 16.08 -25.96 3.85
CA SER A 388 15.39 -25.51 5.06
C SER A 388 15.88 -24.10 5.39
N PHE A 389 14.99 -23.12 5.28
CA PHE A 389 15.29 -21.72 5.54
C PHE A 389 14.12 -21.08 6.30
N TYR A 390 14.42 -20.09 7.12
CA TYR A 390 13.41 -19.31 7.83
C TYR A 390 12.88 -18.18 6.97
N TRP A 391 11.75 -17.59 7.37
CA TRP A 391 11.22 -16.38 6.73
C TRP A 391 12.30 -15.29 6.62
N PHE A 392 13.11 -15.10 7.68
CA PHE A 392 14.05 -14.00 7.71
C PHE A 392 15.20 -14.11 6.69
N GLN A 393 15.37 -15.29 6.07
CA GLN A 393 16.37 -15.60 5.05
C GLN A 393 15.83 -15.47 3.62
N LEU A 394 14.55 -15.11 3.43
CA LEU A 394 13.97 -14.95 2.10
C LEU A 394 14.74 -13.96 1.21
N CYS A 395 15.37 -12.95 1.81
CA CYS A 395 16.21 -11.98 1.09
C CYS A 395 17.42 -12.59 0.40
N GLU A 396 17.87 -13.79 0.80
CA GLU A 396 18.98 -14.51 0.16
C GLU A 396 18.55 -15.13 -1.18
N TYR A 397 17.25 -15.38 -1.36
CA TYR A 397 16.68 -15.98 -2.56
C TYR A 397 16.01 -14.94 -3.46
N LEU A 398 15.28 -14.01 -2.85
CA LEU A 398 14.59 -12.96 -3.57
C LEU A 398 15.61 -11.95 -4.09
N PRO A 399 15.52 -11.52 -5.36
CA PRO A 399 16.45 -10.55 -5.91
C PRO A 399 16.34 -9.25 -5.11
N GLY A 400 17.31 -9.00 -4.24
CA GLY A 400 17.62 -7.67 -3.76
C GLY A 400 18.34 -6.96 -4.89
N GLN A 401 17.80 -5.83 -5.36
CA GLN A 401 18.70 -4.83 -5.90
C GLN A 401 19.50 -4.35 -4.69
N GLU A 402 20.73 -4.85 -4.57
CA GLU A 402 21.68 -4.42 -3.57
C GLU A 402 21.73 -2.90 -3.59
N ILE A 403 21.43 -2.29 -2.45
CA ILE A 403 21.66 -0.88 -2.21
C ILE A 403 23.16 -0.81 -1.92
N GLN A 404 23.94 -0.41 -2.94
CA GLN A 404 25.29 0.11 -2.72
C GLN A 404 25.23 1.58 -2.40
#